data_AF-A0A3S4JTH4-F1
#
_entry.id   AF-A0A3S4JTH4-F1
#
_cell.length_a   1.000
_cell.length_b   1.000
_cell.length_c   1.000
_cell.angle_alpha   90.00
_cell.angle_beta   90.00
_cell.angle_gamma   90.00
#
_symmetry.space_group_name_H-M   'P 1'
#
loop_
_entity.id
_entity.type
_entity.pdbx_description
1 polymer ?
#
loop_
_entity_poly.entity_id
_entity_poly.type
_entity_poly.pdbx_seq_one_letter_code
_entity_poly.pdbx_strand_id
1 'polypeptide(L)' 'MGRWLAGRLMKELGLVSCQQPTHRYKRGGHEHVAIPNHLSDSSP' A
#
# COMPACT_ATOMS: atom_id res chain seq x y z
N MET A 1 2.29 -21.45 2.56
CA MET A 1 3.22 -21.17 3.67
C MET A 1 2.83 -19.86 4.34
N GLY A 2 2.51 -19.85 5.63
CA GLY A 2 2.04 -18.65 6.33
C GLY A 2 3.17 -17.68 6.70
N ARG A 3 2.83 -16.40 6.95
CA ARG A 3 3.79 -15.35 7.37
C ARG A 3 4.64 -15.78 8.58
N TRP A 4 4.04 -16.49 9.53
CA TRP A 4 4.72 -16.96 10.73
C TRP A 4 5.84 -17.97 10.41
N LEU A 5 5.55 -18.96 9.55
CA LEU A 5 6.53 -19.99 9.18
C LEU A 5 7.70 -19.38 8.40
N ALA A 6 7.42 -18.45 7.48
CA ALA A 6 8.46 -17.74 6.74
C ALA A 6 9.36 -16.92 7.68
N GLY A 7 8.77 -16.19 8.64
CA GLY A 7 9.54 -15.41 9.62
C GLY A 7 10.42 -16.29 10.52
N ARG A 8 9.93 -17.47 10.92
CA ARG A 8 10.71 -18.42 11.74
C ARG A 8 11.95 -18.92 11.00
N LEU A 9 11.77 -19.36 9.75
CA LEU A 9 12.87 -19.87 8.92
C LEU A 9 13.92 -18.79 8.60
N MET A 10 13.49 -17.56 8.31
CA MET A 10 14.43 -16.45 8.09
C MET A 10 15.30 -16.21 9.33
N LYS A 11 14.71 -16.27 10.53
CA LYS A 11 15.47 -16.13 11.79
C LYS A 11 16.45 -17.29 12.00
N GLU A 12 16.04 -18.53 11.75
CA GLU A 12 16.90 -19.71 11.86
C GLU A 12 18.10 -19.64 10.89
N LEU A 13 17.91 -19.05 9.71
CA LEU A 13 18.95 -18.89 8.68
C LEU A 13 19.74 -17.57 8.78
N GLY A 14 19.46 -16.72 9.78
CA GLY A 14 20.12 -15.42 9.94
C GLY A 14 19.81 -14.40 8.83
N LEU A 15 18.69 -14.58 8.12
CA LEU A 15 18.27 -13.73 7.02
C LEU A 15 17.44 -12.54 7.52
N VAL A 16 17.74 -11.36 7.01
CA VAL A 16 16.99 -10.13 7.26
C VAL A 16 16.22 -9.71 6.01
N SER A 17 14.97 -9.25 6.18
CA SER A 17 14.19 -8.72 5.07
C SER A 17 14.68 -7.31 4.72
N CYS A 18 15.11 -7.11 3.47
CA CYS A 18 15.40 -5.77 2.92
C CYS A 18 14.15 -5.10 2.35
N GLN A 19 12.97 -5.70 2.51
CA GLN A 19 11.73 -5.15 1.98
C GLN A 19 11.42 -3.84 2.69
N GLN A 20 11.37 -2.76 1.90
CA GLN A 20 10.91 -1.47 2.40
C GLN A 20 9.46 -1.59 2.86
N PRO A 21 9.03 -0.81 3.88
CA PRO A 21 7.63 -0.71 4.24
C PRO A 21 6.81 -0.48 2.97
N THR A 22 5.80 -1.33 2.75
CA THR A 22 4.90 -1.16 1.61
C THR A 22 4.43 0.29 1.59
N HIS A 23 4.62 0.96 0.46
CA HIS A 23 4.26 2.35 0.26
C HIS A 23 2.84 2.58 0.79
N ARG A 24 2.72 3.18 1.98
CA ARG A 24 1.43 3.56 2.54
C ARG A 24 1.00 4.79 1.77
N TYR A 25 0.18 4.58 0.75
CA TYR A 25 -0.61 5.67 0.18
C TYR A 25 -1.29 6.42 1.33
N LYS A 26 -1.15 7.74 1.36
CA LYS A 26 -1.80 8.57 2.37
C LYS A 26 -3.30 8.26 2.31
N ARG A 27 -3.88 7.91 3.46
CA ARG A 27 -5.34 7.78 3.57
C ARG A 27 -5.93 9.15 3.21
N GLY A 28 -6.85 9.17 2.26
CA GLY A 28 -7.38 10.39 1.65
C GLY A 28 -7.89 11.36 2.71
N GLY A 29 -7.32 12.57 2.70
CA GLY A 29 -7.71 13.67 3.58
C GLY A 29 -7.29 15.03 3.03
N HIS A 30 -6.79 15.06 1.79
CA HIS A 30 -6.49 16.29 1.05
C HIS A 30 -7.33 16.28 -0.22
N GLU A 31 -8.64 16.24 -0.04
CA GLU A 31 -9.55 16.49 -1.15
C GLU A 31 -9.30 17.92 -1.63
N HIS A 32 -9.01 18.08 -2.92
CA HIS A 32 -8.84 19.39 -3.52
C HIS A 32 -10.22 20.02 -3.74
N VAL A 33 -10.85 20.52 -2.67
CA VAL A 33 -12.20 21.11 -2.71
C VAL A 33 -12.28 22.28 -3.71
N ALA A 34 -11.16 22.98 -3.91
CA ALA A 34 -11.06 24.08 -4.86
C ALA A 34 -10.92 23.65 -6.34
N ILE A 35 -10.65 22.37 -6.60
CA ILE A 35 -10.52 21.83 -7.96
C ILE A 35 -11.77 20.98 -8.23
N PRO A 36 -12.76 21.51 -8.96
CA PRO A 36 -13.97 20.75 -9.24
C PRO A 36 -13.63 19.55 -10.15
N ASN A 37 -13.97 18.35 -9.69
CA ASN A 37 -13.82 17.12 -10.47
C ASN A 37 -15.06 16.93 -11.35
N HIS A 38 -15.07 17.57 -12.52
CA HIS A 38 -16.12 17.36 -13.51
C HIS A 38 -15.80 16.15 -14.38
N LEU A 39 -16.40 15.01 -14.07
CA LEU A 39 -16.59 13.97 -15.06
C LEU A 39 -17.78 14.40 -15.91
N SER A 40 -17.52 14.84 -17.14
CA SER A 40 -18.59 14.97 -18.13
C SER A 40 -19.13 13.56 -18.37
N ASP A 41 -20.27 13.24 -17.74
CA ASP A 41 -21.00 12.02 -18.03
C ASP A 41 -21.55 12.15 -19.45
N SER A 42 -20.77 11.65 -20.42
CA SER A 42 -21.23 11.50 -21.78
C SER A 42 -21.94 10.15 -21.89
N SER A 43 -23.11 10.05 -21.26
CA SER A 43 -24.07 8.98 -21.51
C SER A 43 -25.17 9.52 -22.45
N PRO A 44 -25.34 8.97 -23.66
CA PRO A 44 -26.56 9.15 -24.44
C PRO A 44 -27.76 8.40 -23.84
#